data_AF-A0A401TCI0-F1
#
_entry.id   AF-A0A401TCI0-F1
#
_cell.length_a   1.000
_cell.length_b   1.000
_cell.length_c   1.000
_cell.angle_alpha   90.00
_cell.angle_beta   90.00
_cell.angle_gamma   90.00
#
_symmetry.space_group_name_H-M   'P 1'
#
loop_
_entity.id
_entity.type
_entity.pdbx_description
1 polymer ?
#
loop_
_entity_poly.entity_id
_entity_poly.type
_entity_poly.pdbx_seq_one_letter_code
_entity_poly.pdbx_strand_id
1 'polypeptide(L)'
;MAIPASSWVDDFLDWLNPISRCCRLFASGPNAGQFCPATNNQLNCRKKCMKSNQIGIIRPDIKQFNLYLPSFLNDTPTLQCSKGGLGAYGNAVKRGPKGEIL
;
A
#
# COMPACT_ATOMS: atom_id res chain seq x y z
N MET A 1 -27.06 3.68 -17.80
CA MET A 1 -25.77 3.00 -17.62
C MET A 1 -25.55 2.83 -16.13
N ALA A 2 -25.20 1.62 -15.66
CA ALA A 2 -24.85 1.38 -14.26
C ALA A 2 -23.32 1.29 -14.15
N ILE A 3 -22.73 1.97 -13.17
CA ILE A 3 -21.28 2.00 -12.94
C ILE A 3 -21.02 1.19 -11.65
N PRO A 4 -20.11 0.20 -11.66
CA PRO A 4 -19.79 -0.55 -10.45
C PRO A 4 -19.12 0.35 -9.41
N ALA A 5 -19.35 0.08 -8.13
CA ALA A 5 -18.75 0.83 -7.04
C ALA A 5 -17.23 0.58 -6.97
N SER A 6 -16.46 1.64 -6.72
CA SER A 6 -15.05 1.55 -6.36
C SER A 6 -14.88 1.02 -4.94
N SER A 7 -13.87 0.20 -4.71
CA SER A 7 -13.58 -0.40 -3.40
C SER A 7 -12.14 -0.15 -2.99
N TRP A 8 -11.95 0.67 -1.95
CA TRP A 8 -10.63 0.98 -1.41
C TRP A 8 -9.93 -0.25 -0.82
N VAL A 9 -10.70 -1.22 -0.31
CA VAL A 9 -10.16 -2.44 0.29
C VAL A 9 -9.51 -3.31 -0.77
N ASP A 10 -10.18 -3.50 -1.92
CA ASP A 10 -9.65 -4.31 -3.01
C ASP A 10 -8.36 -3.68 -3.58
N ASP A 11 -8.37 -2.37 -3.81
CA ASP A 11 -7.18 -1.65 -4.30
C ASP A 11 -6.03 -1.63 -3.29
N PHE A 12 -6.33 -1.57 -1.98
CA PHE A 12 -5.32 -1.68 -0.93
C PHE A 12 -4.64 -3.06 -0.92
N LEU A 13 -5.42 -4.14 -1.06
CA LEU A 13 -4.88 -5.50 -1.12
C LEU A 13 -4.03 -5.71 -2.38
N ASP A 14 -4.46 -5.16 -3.53
CA ASP A 14 -3.67 -5.15 -4.76
C ASP A 14 -2.36 -4.37 -4.60
N TRP A 15 -2.39 -3.20 -3.95
CA TRP A 15 -1.21 -2.40 -3.67
C TRP A 15 -0.21 -3.11 -2.74
N LEU A 16 -0.70 -3.90 -1.78
CA LEU A 16 0.13 -4.75 -0.91
C LEU A 16 0.75 -5.96 -1.61
N ASN A 17 0.26 -6.34 -2.79
CA ASN A 17 0.69 -7.55 -3.48
C ASN A 17 2.21 -7.51 -3.76
N PRO A 18 3.01 -8.47 -3.26
CA PRO A 18 4.47 -8.46 -3.42
C PRO A 18 4.92 -8.65 -4.87
N ILE A 19 4.05 -9.18 -5.75
CA ILE A 19 4.28 -9.24 -7.20
C ILE A 19 4.30 -7.82 -7.79
N SER A 20 3.47 -6.91 -7.27
CA SER A 20 3.49 -5.51 -7.67
C SER A 20 4.76 -4.79 -7.20
N ARG A 21 5.03 -3.61 -7.78
CA ARG A 21 6.12 -2.71 -7.34
C ARG A 21 5.62 -1.57 -6.45
N CYS A 22 4.37 -1.64 -6.01
CA CYS A 22 3.68 -0.61 -5.24
C CYS A 22 4.19 -0.51 -3.81
N CYS A 23 3.87 -1.49 -2.95
CA CYS A 23 4.32 -1.46 -1.56
C CYS A 23 5.77 -1.93 -1.40
N ARG A 24 6.69 -0.96 -1.25
CA ARG A 24 8.11 -1.20 -0.97
C ARG A 24 8.57 -0.40 0.25
N LEU A 25 9.63 -0.89 0.88
CA LEU A 25 10.29 -0.27 2.02
C LEU A 25 11.78 -0.07 1.72
N PHE A 26 12.39 0.92 2.36
CA PHE A 26 13.85 1.01 2.38
C PHE A 26 14.43 -0.15 3.21
N ALA A 27 15.40 -0.85 2.64
CA ALA A 27 16.08 -1.98 3.25
C ALA A 27 17.18 -1.54 4.22
N SER A 28 17.80 -0.38 3.98
CA SER A 28 18.93 0.16 4.74
C SER A 28 19.00 1.68 4.65
N GLY A 29 19.77 2.28 5.56
CA GLY A 29 19.96 3.72 5.67
C GLY A 29 19.02 4.37 6.71
N PRO A 30 18.98 5.71 6.78
CA PRO A 30 18.22 6.44 7.80
C PRO A 30 16.71 6.19 7.73
N ASN A 31 16.20 5.80 6.55
CA ASN A 31 14.78 5.55 6.32
C ASN A 31 14.43 4.05 6.37
N ALA A 32 15.33 3.18 6.85
CA ALA A 32 15.10 1.73 6.84
C ALA A 32 13.76 1.36 7.49
N GLY A 33 12.96 0.56 6.79
CA GLY A 33 11.61 0.16 7.22
C GLY A 33 10.49 1.16 6.89
N GLN A 34 10.81 2.37 6.44
CA GLN A 34 9.80 3.33 5.97
C GLN A 34 9.36 3.03 4.54
N PHE A 35 8.16 3.51 4.17
CA PHE A 35 7.62 3.40 2.83
C PHE A 35 8.53 4.06 1.79
N CYS A 36 8.73 3.36 0.68
CA CYS A 36 9.51 3.83 -0.45
C CYS A 36 8.64 3.90 -1.71
N PRO A 37 8.46 5.09 -2.31
CA PRO A 37 7.60 5.29 -3.47
C PRO A 37 7.97 4.44 -4.68
N ALA A 38 6.98 4.07 -5.50
CA ALA A 38 7.17 3.28 -6.73
C ALA A 38 8.13 3.92 -7.76
N THR A 39 8.28 5.25 -7.73
CA THR A 39 9.18 6.01 -8.60
C THR A 39 10.65 5.95 -8.17
N ASN A 40 10.93 5.54 -6.93
CA ASN A 40 12.29 5.44 -6.43
C ASN A 40 12.97 4.14 -6.93
N ASN A 41 14.04 4.31 -7.72
CA ASN A 41 14.81 3.22 -8.33
C ASN A 41 16.08 2.85 -7.56
N GLN A 42 16.30 3.40 -6.36
CA GLN A 42 17.47 3.08 -5.55
C GLN A 42 17.50 1.59 -5.16
N LEU A 43 18.70 1.03 -5.09
CA LEU A 43 18.95 -0.37 -4.73
C LEU A 43 18.44 -0.74 -3.33
N ASN A 44 18.45 0.21 -2.39
CA ASN A 44 17.92 0.02 -1.04
C ASN A 44 16.37 0.00 -1.02
N CYS A 45 15.68 0.38 -2.09
CA CYS A 45 14.21 0.37 -2.18
C CYS A 45 13.68 -0.95 -2.78
N ARG A 46 14.10 -2.09 -2.23
CA ARG A 46 13.75 -3.43 -2.75
C ARG A 46 13.02 -4.32 -1.74
N LYS A 47 12.95 -3.91 -0.47
CA LYS A 47 12.25 -4.68 0.56
C LYS A 47 10.74 -4.59 0.30
N LYS A 48 10.06 -5.73 0.21
CA LYS A 48 8.60 -5.80 0.03
C LYS A 48 7.91 -5.64 1.39
N CYS A 49 6.71 -5.06 1.40
CA CYS A 49 5.90 -4.91 2.61
C CYS A 49 5.37 -6.25 3.14
N MET A 50 4.91 -7.09 2.22
CA MET A 50 4.36 -8.42 2.49
C MET A 50 5.32 -9.50 1.98
N LYS A 51 5.34 -10.65 2.67
CA LYS A 51 6.03 -11.85 2.18
C LYS A 51 5.21 -12.45 1.03
N SER A 52 5.89 -12.97 0.01
CA SER A 52 5.22 -13.77 -1.03
C SER A 52 4.68 -15.05 -0.41
N ASN A 53 3.40 -15.34 -0.60
CA ASN A 53 2.84 -16.64 -0.24
C ASN A 53 2.65 -17.48 -1.52
N GLN A 54 2.60 -18.81 -1.36
CA GLN A 54 2.44 -19.73 -2.48
C GLN A 54 0.99 -19.77 -3.02
N ILE A 55 0.03 -19.21 -2.29
CA ILE A 55 -1.41 -19.29 -2.56
C ILE A 55 -1.91 -18.05 -3.34
N GLY A 56 -1.10 -17.00 -3.47
CA GLY A 56 -1.42 -15.76 -4.19
C GLY A 56 -2.39 -14.81 -3.46
N ILE A 57 -3.05 -15.26 -2.39
CA ILE A 57 -4.00 -14.46 -1.60
C ILE A 57 -3.24 -13.67 -0.53
N ILE A 58 -3.17 -12.35 -0.65
CA ILE A 58 -2.53 -11.50 0.35
C ILE A 58 -3.57 -11.03 1.37
N ARG A 59 -3.34 -11.34 2.64
CA ARG A 59 -4.15 -10.85 3.76
C ARG A 59 -3.24 -10.35 4.88
N PRO A 60 -3.19 -9.03 5.14
CA PRO A 60 -2.41 -8.50 6.24
C PRO A 60 -3.05 -8.85 7.59
N ASP A 61 -2.21 -9.04 8.62
CA ASP A 61 -2.70 -9.01 9.99
C ASP A 61 -3.06 -7.58 10.44
N ILE A 62 -3.66 -7.42 11.62
CA ILE A 62 -4.09 -6.11 12.13
C ILE A 62 -2.91 -5.12 12.25
N LYS A 63 -1.74 -5.59 12.68
CA LYS A 63 -0.55 -4.72 12.83
C LYS A 63 -0.06 -4.25 11.47
N GLN A 64 0.02 -5.15 10.49
CA GLN A 64 0.40 -4.85 9.12
C GLN A 64 -0.60 -3.92 8.44
N PHE A 65 -1.90 -4.17 8.63
CA PHE A 65 -2.97 -3.35 8.10
C PHE A 65 -2.84 -1.90 8.60
N ASN A 66 -2.76 -1.71 9.92
CA ASN A 66 -2.63 -0.39 10.53
C ASN A 66 -1.32 0.31 10.15
N LEU A 67 -0.24 -0.45 9.94
CA LEU A 67 1.05 0.08 9.51
C LEU A 67 1.03 0.58 8.07
N TYR A 68 0.41 -0.16 7.15
CA TYR A 68 0.53 0.10 5.71
C TYR A 68 -0.62 0.91 5.11
N LEU A 69 -1.82 0.87 5.70
CA LEU A 69 -2.94 1.69 5.26
C LEU A 69 -2.62 3.20 5.16
N PRO A 70 -1.92 3.85 6.12
CA PRO A 70 -1.55 5.26 5.96
C PRO A 70 -0.70 5.51 4.72
N SER A 71 0.27 4.63 4.46
CA SER A 71 1.16 4.75 3.31
C SER A 71 0.37 4.63 2.02
N PHE A 72 -0.56 3.69 1.92
CA PHE A 72 -1.46 3.56 0.76
C PHE A 72 -2.30 4.81 0.52
N LEU A 73 -2.97 5.33 1.56
CA LEU A 73 -3.83 6.51 1.45
C LEU A 73 -3.06 7.79 1.08
N ASN A 74 -1.75 7.84 1.36
CA ASN A 74 -0.88 8.94 0.97
C ASN A 74 -0.04 8.66 -0.29
N ASP A 75 -0.11 7.45 -0.86
CA ASP A 75 0.65 7.09 -2.05
C ASP A 75 -0.01 7.67 -3.31
N THR A 76 0.78 8.37 -4.11
CA THR A 76 0.31 8.99 -5.36
C THR A 76 0.36 7.95 -6.47
N PRO A 77 -0.75 7.69 -7.20
CA PRO A 77 -0.73 6.82 -8.37
C PRO A 77 0.31 7.28 -9.40
N THR A 78 1.09 6.33 -9.93
CA THR A 78 2.15 6.58 -10.91
C THR A 78 2.09 5.54 -12.04
N LEU A 79 2.86 5.74 -13.11
CA LEU A 79 2.94 4.75 -14.19
C LEU A 79 3.54 3.41 -13.73
N GLN A 80 4.37 3.41 -12.69
CA GLN A 80 4.97 2.21 -12.10
C GLN A 80 4.05 1.50 -11.11
N CYS A 81 3.09 2.23 -10.53
CA CYS A 81 2.08 1.71 -9.62
C CYS A 81 0.78 2.52 -9.76
N SER A 82 -0.22 1.95 -10.43
CA SER A 82 -1.52 2.60 -10.62
C SER A 82 -2.40 2.59 -9.37
N LYS A 83 -2.10 1.73 -8.39
CA LYS A 83 -2.93 1.46 -7.21
C LYS A 83 -2.61 2.35 -5.99
N GLY A 84 -2.39 3.64 -6.20
CA GLY A 84 -2.16 4.60 -5.10
C GLY A 84 -3.48 5.13 -4.50
N GLY A 85 -3.59 5.17 -3.18
CA GLY A 85 -4.83 5.55 -2.50
C GLY A 85 -5.10 7.05 -2.48
N LEU A 86 -4.09 7.91 -2.64
CA LEU A 86 -4.25 9.36 -2.52
C LEU A 86 -5.24 9.93 -3.54
N GLY A 87 -5.21 9.43 -4.77
CA GLY A 87 -6.00 9.97 -5.87
C GLY A 87 -7.51 9.70 -5.73
N ALA A 88 -7.89 8.54 -5.19
CA ALA A 88 -9.29 8.10 -5.15
C ALA A 88 -9.86 8.00 -3.72
N TYR A 89 -9.02 7.70 -2.73
CA TYR A 89 -9.46 7.26 -1.40
C TYR A 89 -8.91 8.08 -0.23
N GLY A 90 -8.04 9.08 -0.49
CA GLY A 90 -7.42 9.90 0.56
C GLY A 90 -8.41 10.56 1.53
N ASN A 91 -9.62 10.91 1.04
CA ASN A 91 -10.71 11.46 1.84
C ASN A 91 -11.88 10.47 2.08
N ALA A 92 -11.81 9.26 1.51
CA ALA A 92 -12.88 8.26 1.59
C ALA A 92 -12.79 7.39 2.85
N VAL A 93 -11.61 7.33 3.48
CA VAL A 93 -11.35 6.49 4.66
C VAL A 93 -10.99 7.40 5.84
N LYS A 94 -11.88 7.51 6.82
CA LYS A 94 -11.59 8.19 8.09
C LYS A 94 -10.97 7.19 9.06
N ARG A 95 -9.95 7.63 9.78
CA ARG A 95 -9.28 6.79 10.77
C ARG A 95 -9.23 7.44 12.13
N GLY A 96 -9.39 6.63 13.16
CA GLY A 96 -9.14 7.03 14.53
C GLY A 96 -7.67 6.91 14.93
N PRO A 97 -7.32 7.42 16.12
CA PRO A 97 -5.94 7.50 16.60
C PRO A 97 -5.28 6.14 16.87
N LYS A 98 -6.04 5.05 17.03
CA LYS A 98 -5.49 3.69 17.26
C LYS A 98 -5.50 2.82 16.00
N GLY A 99 -5.84 3.38 14.83
CA GLY A 99 -5.90 2.67 13.55
C GLY A 99 -7.27 2.09 13.20
N GLU A 100 -8.29 2.34 14.01
CA GLU A 100 -9.69 2.03 13.70
C GLU A 100 -10.20 2.82 12.49
N ILE A 101 -11.12 2.23 11.74
CA ILE A 101 -11.85 2.91 10.65
C ILE A 101 -13.14 3.48 11.23
N LEU A 102 -13.43 4.75 10.93
CA LEU A 102 -14.57 5.52 11.44
C LEU A 102 -15.66 5.70 10.39
#